data_AF-A0A7S3DNY7-F1
#
_entry.id   AF-A0A7S3DNY7-F1
#
_cell.length_a   1.000
_cell.length_b   1.000
_cell.length_c   1.000
_cell.angle_alpha   90.00
_cell.angle_beta   90.00
_cell.angle_gamma   90.00
#
_symmetry.space_group_name_H-M   'P 1'
#
loop_
_entity.id
_entity.type
_entity.pdbx_description
1 polymer ?
#
loop_
_entity_poly.entity_id
_entity_poly.type
_entity_poly.pdbx_seq_one_letter_code
_entity_poly.pdbx_strand_id
1 'polypeptide(L)'
;FPGIRRRCATLNICFVPPFYREWMLSLGLVSANKQTLKRILSSGDESVVLVPGGAAEALIAKPGIFRLYLQNRKGFVKLAMETGAALVPVLGFGENNAFAVHVPPPGSWLSQLLQWSYRVLTFSVPILTSPFPQPHPVHVVVGQPIQFEKGQTVEKCHALYLQALTNLYNEHKNNYGHENIPIEIL
;
A
#
# COMPACT_ATOMS: atom_id res chain seq x y z
N PHE A 1 -12.06 8.09 -14.48
CA PHE A 1 -11.19 9.27 -14.68
C PHE A 1 -10.55 9.22 -16.06
N PRO A 2 -11.25 9.66 -17.13
CA PRO A 2 -10.63 9.79 -18.44
C PRO A 2 -9.55 10.88 -18.41
N GLY A 3 -8.36 10.62 -18.98
CA GLY A 3 -7.32 11.62 -19.18
C GLY A 3 -6.17 11.67 -18.16
N ILE A 4 -6.27 11.02 -17.00
CA ILE A 4 -5.18 10.99 -16.00
C ILE A 4 -4.30 9.76 -16.23
N ARG A 5 -2.99 9.97 -16.45
CA ARG A 5 -2.03 8.87 -16.61
C ARG A 5 -1.66 8.31 -15.25
N ARG A 6 -1.90 7.01 -15.05
CA ARG A 6 -1.63 6.33 -13.77
C ARG A 6 -0.24 5.70 -13.80
N ARG A 7 0.53 5.89 -12.73
CA ARG A 7 1.81 5.23 -12.46
C ARG A 7 1.70 4.40 -11.19
N CYS A 8 2.12 3.14 -11.24
CA CYS A 8 2.18 2.32 -10.03
C CYS A 8 3.59 2.39 -9.43
N ALA A 9 3.67 2.81 -8.17
CA ALA A 9 4.92 2.92 -7.46
C ALA A 9 5.31 1.59 -6.81
N THR A 10 6.54 1.14 -7.05
CA THR A 10 7.11 -0.07 -6.44
C THR A 10 8.50 0.22 -5.84
N LEU A 11 9.04 -0.77 -5.14
CA LEU A 11 10.31 -0.66 -4.41
C LEU A 11 11.47 -0.27 -5.34
N ASN A 12 12.34 0.59 -4.84
CA ASN A 12 13.49 1.11 -5.61
C ASN A 12 14.43 -0.02 -6.07
N ILE A 13 14.52 -1.11 -5.30
CA ILE A 13 15.38 -2.25 -5.63
C ILE A 13 14.98 -2.95 -6.93
N CYS A 14 13.70 -2.87 -7.33
CA CYS A 14 13.22 -3.36 -8.63
C CYS A 14 13.83 -2.61 -9.82
N PHE A 15 14.47 -1.45 -9.60
CA PHE A 15 15.09 -0.65 -10.66
C PHE A 15 16.62 -0.71 -10.65
N VAL A 16 17.23 -1.59 -9.83
CA VAL A 16 18.68 -1.79 -9.80
C VAL A 16 19.18 -2.72 -10.91
N PRO A 17 18.58 -3.91 -11.15
CA PRO A 17 19.07 -4.82 -12.19
C PRO A 17 18.68 -4.30 -13.59
N PRO A 18 19.60 -4.17 -14.56
CA PRO A 18 19.36 -3.45 -15.80
C PRO A 18 18.21 -4.02 -16.64
N PHE A 19 18.14 -5.34 -16.85
CA PHE A 19 17.06 -5.95 -17.64
C PHE A 19 15.71 -5.92 -16.93
N TYR A 20 15.70 -6.20 -15.62
CA TYR A 20 14.48 -6.16 -14.81
C TYR A 20 13.93 -4.74 -14.69
N ARG A 21 14.81 -3.75 -14.59
CA ARG A 21 14.48 -2.32 -14.62
C ARG A 21 13.75 -1.94 -15.90
N GLU A 22 14.29 -2.26 -17.08
CA GLU A 22 13.64 -1.92 -18.34
C GLU A 22 12.27 -2.60 -18.47
N TRP A 23 12.16 -3.85 -18.03
CA TRP A 23 10.89 -4.54 -17.96
C TRP A 23 9.87 -3.82 -17.06
N MET A 24 10.25 -3.46 -15.82
CA MET A 24 9.41 -2.69 -14.90
C MET A 24 8.98 -1.34 -15.50
N LEU A 25 9.90 -0.60 -16.14
CA LEU A 25 9.62 0.70 -16.76
C LEU A 25 8.67 0.56 -17.96
N SER A 26 8.82 -0.49 -18.77
CA SER A 26 7.92 -0.79 -19.90
C SER A 26 6.49 -1.09 -19.45
N LEU A 27 6.31 -1.62 -18.24
CA LEU A 27 4.99 -1.83 -17.61
C LEU A 27 4.42 -0.53 -17.01
N GLY A 28 5.14 0.59 -17.12
CA GLY A 28 4.73 1.89 -16.57
C GLY A 28 4.91 2.00 -15.05
N LEU A 29 5.67 1.08 -14.43
CA LEU A 29 5.99 1.13 -13.01
C LEU A 29 7.06 2.20 -12.73
N VAL A 30 6.97 2.80 -11.56
CA VAL A 30 7.90 3.85 -11.10
C VAL A 30 8.47 3.53 -9.73
N SER A 31 9.61 4.12 -9.41
CA SER A 31 10.20 4.01 -8.08
C SER A 31 9.37 4.77 -7.05
N ALA A 32 9.08 4.13 -5.90
CA ALA A 32 8.40 4.72 -4.75
C ALA A 32 9.25 5.73 -3.96
N ASN A 33 10.30 6.29 -4.59
CA ASN A 33 11.13 7.32 -3.99
C ASN A 33 10.43 8.68 -4.00
N LYS A 34 10.55 9.45 -2.91
CA LYS A 34 9.94 10.77 -2.74
C LYS A 34 10.21 11.70 -3.93
N GLN A 35 11.45 11.78 -4.43
CA GLN A 35 11.78 12.67 -5.54
C GLN A 35 11.07 12.28 -6.83
N THR A 36 11.00 10.97 -7.13
CA THR A 36 10.30 10.44 -8.31
C THR A 36 8.81 10.74 -8.21
N LEU A 37 8.19 10.40 -7.07
CA LEU A 37 6.76 10.63 -6.87
C LEU A 37 6.41 12.12 -6.89
N LYS A 38 7.26 12.98 -6.31
CA LYS A 38 7.09 14.43 -6.37
C LYS A 38 7.13 14.94 -7.80
N ARG A 39 8.10 14.49 -8.61
CA ARG A 39 8.21 14.90 -10.02
C ARG A 39 6.96 14.53 -10.82
N ILE A 40 6.45 13.31 -10.62
CA ILE A 40 5.23 12.83 -11.30
C ILE A 40 4.02 13.65 -10.86
N LEU A 41 3.80 13.80 -9.55
CA LEU A 41 2.64 14.54 -9.05
C LEU A 41 2.69 16.04 -9.36
N SER A 42 3.88 16.61 -9.54
CA SER A 42 4.04 18.00 -9.95
C SER A 42 3.75 18.26 -11.44
N SER A 43 3.59 17.23 -12.29
CA SER A 43 3.20 17.44 -13.70
C SER A 43 1.74 17.88 -13.85
N GLY A 44 0.88 17.52 -12.89
CA GLY A 44 -0.54 17.88 -12.84
C GLY A 44 -1.47 17.01 -13.70
N ASP A 45 -0.93 16.15 -14.56
CA ASP A 45 -1.69 15.25 -15.46
C ASP A 45 -1.50 13.75 -15.14
N GLU A 46 -0.63 13.44 -14.18
CA GLU A 46 -0.34 12.07 -13.73
C GLU A 46 -0.85 11.81 -12.30
N SER A 47 -1.16 10.56 -12.00
CA SER A 47 -1.47 10.07 -10.66
C SER A 47 -0.60 8.88 -10.29
N VAL A 48 -0.39 8.70 -8.99
CA VAL A 48 0.45 7.63 -8.44
C VAL A 48 -0.41 6.70 -7.59
N VAL A 49 -0.36 5.41 -7.90
CA VAL A 49 -0.82 4.34 -7.00
C VAL A 49 0.34 3.97 -6.08
N LEU A 50 0.14 4.15 -4.77
CA LEU A 50 1.13 3.86 -3.74
C LEU A 50 0.49 2.98 -2.66
N VAL A 51 1.21 1.93 -2.25
CA VAL A 51 0.83 1.08 -1.11
C VAL A 51 1.69 1.50 0.08
N PRO A 52 1.18 2.31 1.03
CA PRO A 52 2.06 2.96 2.01
C PRO A 52 2.56 2.03 3.12
N GLY A 53 1.84 0.95 3.43
CA GLY A 53 2.31 -0.06 4.39
C GLY A 53 3.34 -1.03 3.79
N GLY A 54 3.26 -1.25 2.47
CA GLY A 54 4.29 -1.94 1.68
C GLY A 54 4.60 -3.34 2.20
N ALA A 55 5.90 -3.69 2.24
CA ALA A 55 6.39 -4.99 2.69
C ALA A 55 5.91 -5.40 4.11
N ALA A 56 5.65 -4.44 4.99
CA ALA A 56 5.18 -4.73 6.35
C ALA A 56 3.76 -5.34 6.36
N GLU A 57 2.87 -4.88 5.46
CA GLU A 57 1.52 -5.43 5.32
C GLU A 57 1.56 -6.85 4.76
N ALA A 58 2.43 -7.11 3.78
CA ALA A 58 2.59 -8.44 3.18
C ALA A 58 3.04 -9.51 4.18
N LEU A 59 3.82 -9.14 5.21
CA LEU A 59 4.30 -10.06 6.25
C LEU A 59 3.22 -10.47 7.26
N ILE A 60 2.16 -9.68 7.40
CA ILE A 60 1.06 -9.94 8.34
C ILE A 60 -0.24 -10.31 7.65
N ALA A 61 -0.26 -10.32 6.30
CA ALA A 61 -1.39 -10.72 5.49
C ALA A 61 -1.78 -12.18 5.81
N LYS A 62 -2.99 -12.35 6.35
CA LYS A 62 -3.57 -13.64 6.68
C LYS A 62 -5.06 -13.64 6.37
N PRO A 63 -5.62 -14.77 5.91
CA PRO A 63 -7.06 -14.95 5.83
C PRO A 63 -7.75 -14.57 7.15
N GLY A 64 -8.88 -13.87 7.06
CA GLY A 64 -9.69 -13.48 8.22
C GLY A 64 -9.18 -12.28 9.02
N ILE A 65 -8.09 -11.62 8.59
CA ILE A 65 -7.56 -10.42 9.24
C ILE A 65 -7.55 -9.26 8.25
N PHE A 66 -7.86 -8.04 8.71
CA PHE A 66 -7.76 -6.81 7.92
C PHE A 66 -6.90 -5.78 8.63
N ARG A 67 -5.57 -5.89 8.46
CA ARG A 67 -4.55 -5.04 9.10
C ARG A 67 -3.85 -4.17 8.08
N LEU A 68 -3.76 -2.87 8.37
CA LEU A 68 -3.09 -1.88 7.53
C LEU A 68 -1.98 -1.21 8.32
N TYR A 69 -0.77 -1.12 7.75
CA TYR A 69 0.39 -0.56 8.44
C TYR A 69 0.57 0.91 8.06
N LEU A 70 -0.32 1.77 8.55
CA LEU A 70 -0.46 3.17 8.15
C LEU A 70 -0.31 4.18 9.29
N GLN A 71 -0.39 3.77 10.56
CA GLN A 71 -0.44 4.66 11.72
C GLN A 71 0.78 5.58 11.78
N ASN A 72 1.96 5.03 11.47
CA ASN A 72 3.22 5.76 11.51
C ASN A 72 3.71 6.20 10.11
N ARG A 73 2.98 5.85 9.04
CA ARG A 73 3.35 6.16 7.66
C ARG A 73 2.77 7.51 7.24
N LYS A 74 3.49 8.60 7.50
CA LYS A 74 3.02 9.96 7.15
C LYS A 74 3.63 10.53 5.85
N GLY A 75 4.54 9.80 5.21
CA GLY A 75 5.30 10.28 4.05
C GLY A 75 4.44 10.63 2.84
N PHE A 76 3.41 9.83 2.56
CA PHE A 76 2.48 10.07 1.44
C PHE A 76 1.61 11.30 1.66
N VAL A 77 1.20 11.56 2.92
CA VAL A 77 0.45 12.77 3.30
C VAL A 77 1.32 14.02 3.11
N LYS A 78 2.58 13.97 3.58
CA LYS A 78 3.55 15.07 3.34
C LYS A 78 3.72 15.35 1.85
N LEU A 79 3.84 14.30 1.04
CA LEU A 79 3.99 14.44 -0.40
C LEU A 79 2.76 15.06 -1.07
N ALA A 80 1.56 14.62 -0.70
CA ALA A 80 0.31 15.20 -1.19
C ALA A 80 0.20 16.69 -0.83
N MET A 81 0.53 17.05 0.41
CA MET A 81 0.55 18.45 0.84
C MET A 81 1.60 19.29 0.09
N GLU A 82 2.79 18.74 -0.17
CA GLU A 82 3.85 19.44 -0.93
C GLU A 82 3.49 19.65 -2.41
N THR A 83 2.72 18.75 -3.00
CA THR A 83 2.42 18.74 -4.45
C THR A 83 1.04 19.31 -4.76
N GLY A 84 0.17 19.43 -3.76
CA GLY A 84 -1.24 19.78 -3.94
C GLY A 84 -2.09 18.63 -4.50
N ALA A 85 -1.55 17.41 -4.59
CA ALA A 85 -2.29 16.26 -5.07
C ALA A 85 -3.37 15.82 -4.07
N ALA A 86 -4.54 15.43 -4.58
CA ALA A 86 -5.59 14.81 -3.77
C ALA A 86 -5.18 13.38 -3.38
N LEU A 87 -5.47 12.99 -2.14
CA LEU A 87 -5.35 11.60 -1.71
C LEU A 87 -6.66 10.87 -1.87
N VAL A 88 -6.64 9.72 -2.54
CA VAL A 88 -7.82 8.86 -2.72
C VAL A 88 -7.60 7.58 -1.91
N PRO A 89 -8.41 7.31 -0.87
CA PRO A 89 -8.32 6.05 -0.14
C PRO A 89 -8.85 4.91 -1.01
N VAL A 90 -8.10 3.81 -1.09
CA VAL A 90 -8.45 2.62 -1.87
C VAL A 90 -8.24 1.39 -0.99
N LEU A 91 -9.20 0.47 -0.99
CA LEU A 91 -9.13 -0.77 -0.24
C LEU A 91 -9.43 -1.98 -1.14
N GLY A 92 -8.66 -3.05 -0.96
CA GLY A 92 -8.88 -4.34 -1.59
C GLY A 92 -9.40 -5.36 -0.58
N PHE A 93 -10.58 -5.93 -0.83
CA PHE A 93 -11.12 -7.06 -0.10
C PHE A 93 -10.78 -8.37 -0.82
N GLY A 94 -10.45 -9.41 -0.06
CA GLY A 94 -10.08 -10.73 -0.61
C GLY A 94 -8.59 -10.91 -0.95
N GLU A 95 -7.78 -9.84 -0.91
CA GLU A 95 -6.34 -9.91 -1.22
C GLU A 95 -5.58 -10.90 -0.33
N ASN A 96 -5.93 -10.95 0.96
CA ASN A 96 -5.31 -11.84 1.95
C ASN A 96 -5.59 -13.34 1.70
N ASN A 97 -6.55 -13.67 0.84
CA ASN A 97 -6.88 -15.04 0.47
C ASN A 97 -6.21 -15.47 -0.84
N ALA A 98 -5.62 -14.53 -1.60
CA ALA A 98 -4.98 -14.83 -2.88
C ALA A 98 -3.65 -15.57 -2.70
N PHE A 99 -2.93 -15.32 -1.60
CA PHE A 99 -1.65 -15.96 -1.29
C PHE A 99 -1.66 -16.52 0.13
N ALA A 100 -1.37 -17.81 0.24
CA ALA A 100 -1.23 -18.46 1.54
C ALA A 100 0.18 -18.19 2.09
N VAL A 101 0.31 -17.17 2.94
CA VAL A 101 1.58 -16.77 3.58
C VAL A 101 1.79 -17.53 4.89
N HIS A 102 2.94 -18.19 5.04
CA HIS A 102 3.37 -18.76 6.31
C HIS A 102 4.02 -17.66 7.17
N VAL A 103 3.37 -17.34 8.29
CA VAL A 103 3.92 -16.40 9.28
C VAL A 103 4.62 -17.20 10.38
N PRO A 104 5.96 -17.14 10.49
CA PRO A 104 6.69 -17.91 11.49
C PRO A 104 6.36 -17.45 12.92
N PRO A 105 6.49 -18.33 13.93
CA PRO A 105 6.21 -17.99 15.32
C PRO A 105 7.04 -16.79 15.80
N PRO A 106 6.45 -15.87 16.59
CA PRO A 106 7.20 -14.76 17.19
C PRO A 106 8.41 -15.27 17.97
N GLY A 107 9.58 -14.66 17.74
CA GLY A 107 10.83 -15.03 18.42
C GLY A 107 11.59 -16.20 17.79
N SER A 108 11.03 -16.93 16.81
CA SER A 108 11.77 -17.96 16.08
C SER A 108 12.97 -17.39 15.29
N TRP A 109 14.02 -18.18 15.10
CA TRP A 109 15.17 -17.79 14.28
C TRP A 109 14.76 -17.31 12.88
N LEU A 110 13.78 -17.99 12.26
CA LEU A 110 13.26 -17.62 10.94
C LEU A 110 12.52 -16.28 10.96
N SER A 111 11.71 -16.02 12.00
CA SER A 111 11.09 -14.70 12.20
C SER A 111 12.14 -13.61 12.39
N GLN A 112 13.23 -13.89 13.12
CA GLN A 112 14.32 -12.93 13.34
C GLN A 112 15.09 -12.64 12.05
N LEU A 113 15.35 -13.66 11.22
CA LEU A 113 16.01 -13.52 9.91
C LEU A 113 15.14 -12.72 8.91
N LEU A 114 13.84 -12.97 8.85
CA LEU A 114 12.92 -12.19 8.02
C LEU A 114 12.82 -10.72 8.50
N GLN A 115 12.78 -10.49 9.81
CA GLN A 115 12.80 -9.14 10.36
C GLN A 115 14.14 -8.42 10.14
N TRP A 116 15.26 -9.15 10.16
CA TRP A 116 16.57 -8.60 9.84
C TRP A 116 16.70 -8.26 8.36
N SER A 117 16.29 -9.16 7.45
CA SER A 117 16.31 -8.91 6.01
C SER A 117 15.37 -7.77 5.61
N TYR A 118 14.18 -7.65 6.23
CA TYR A 118 13.32 -6.48 6.07
C TYR A 118 14.04 -5.18 6.49
N ARG A 119 14.74 -5.19 7.64
CA ARG A 119 15.48 -4.03 8.16
C ARG A 119 16.66 -3.63 7.26
N VAL A 120 17.33 -4.60 6.63
CA VAL A 120 18.55 -4.37 5.84
C VAL A 120 18.28 -4.14 4.36
N LEU A 121 17.37 -4.91 3.76
CA LEU A 121 17.15 -4.94 2.31
C LEU A 121 15.90 -4.17 1.87
N THR A 122 15.09 -3.65 2.81
CA THR A 122 13.81 -2.95 2.54
C THR A 122 12.81 -3.80 1.72
N PHE A 123 13.10 -5.09 1.53
CA PHE A 123 12.28 -6.06 0.82
C PHE A 123 11.96 -7.21 1.76
N SER A 124 10.68 -7.55 1.87
CA SER A 124 10.24 -8.78 2.52
C SER A 124 9.94 -9.82 1.46
N VAL A 125 10.56 -10.99 1.57
CA VAL A 125 10.07 -12.16 0.83
C VAL A 125 9.06 -12.86 1.74
N PRO A 126 7.74 -12.74 1.51
CA PRO A 126 6.79 -13.55 2.25
C PRO A 126 7.08 -15.02 1.96
N ILE A 127 7.08 -15.85 3.00
CA ILE A 127 7.19 -17.29 2.81
C ILE A 127 5.84 -17.78 2.31
N LEU A 128 5.76 -18.04 1.00
CA LEU A 128 4.54 -18.57 0.40
C LEU A 128 4.47 -20.07 0.62
N THR A 129 3.36 -20.55 1.19
CA THR A 129 3.07 -21.99 1.30
C THR A 129 2.65 -22.58 -0.04
N SER A 130 2.17 -21.75 -0.97
CA SER A 130 1.90 -22.10 -2.37
C SER A 130 2.60 -21.09 -3.28
N PRO A 131 3.39 -21.54 -4.29
CA PRO A 131 4.04 -20.64 -5.24
C PRO A 131 3.06 -19.97 -6.22
N PHE A 132 1.84 -20.50 -6.34
CA PHE A 132 0.81 -19.98 -7.23
C PHE A 132 -0.31 -19.30 -6.46
N PRO A 133 -0.86 -18.18 -6.98
CA PRO A 133 -2.01 -17.52 -6.40
C PRO A 133 -3.22 -18.46 -6.43
N GLN A 134 -3.99 -18.46 -5.35
CA GLN A 134 -5.28 -19.14 -5.33
C GLN A 134 -6.33 -18.26 -6.02
N PRO A 135 -7.22 -18.86 -6.84
CA PRO A 135 -8.29 -18.10 -7.49
C PRO A 135 -9.26 -17.62 -6.41
N HIS A 136 -9.17 -16.34 -6.08
CA HIS A 136 -10.03 -15.68 -5.12
C HIS A 136 -10.44 -14.31 -5.66
N PRO A 137 -11.73 -13.93 -5.59
CA PRO A 137 -12.17 -12.62 -6.04
C PRO A 137 -11.53 -11.53 -5.18
N VAL A 138 -11.01 -10.50 -5.85
CA VAL A 138 -10.51 -9.29 -5.21
C VAL A 138 -11.43 -8.13 -5.56
N HIS A 139 -12.05 -7.54 -4.54
CA HIS A 139 -12.95 -6.40 -4.70
C HIS A 139 -12.24 -5.13 -4.28
N VAL A 140 -12.00 -4.23 -5.25
CA VAL A 140 -11.36 -2.94 -4.99
C VAL A 140 -12.43 -1.87 -4.85
N VAL A 141 -12.48 -1.22 -3.68
CA VAL A 141 -13.33 -0.06 -3.43
C VAL A 141 -12.49 1.21 -3.43
N VAL A 142 -13.03 2.27 -4.01
CA VAL A 142 -12.35 3.56 -4.18
C VAL A 142 -13.19 4.62 -3.48
N GLY A 143 -12.62 5.29 -2.49
CA GLY A 143 -13.29 6.36 -1.76
C GLY A 143 -13.20 7.72 -2.44
N GLN A 144 -13.70 8.74 -1.75
CA GLN A 144 -13.70 10.12 -2.24
C GLN A 144 -12.30 10.75 -2.16
N PRO A 145 -11.93 11.61 -3.12
CA PRO A 145 -10.67 12.34 -3.06
C PRO A 145 -10.64 13.33 -1.88
N ILE A 146 -9.52 13.35 -1.16
CA ILE A 146 -9.25 14.23 -0.03
C ILE A 146 -8.24 15.27 -0.49
N GLN A 147 -8.71 16.51 -0.64
CA GLN A 147 -7.87 17.66 -0.93
C GLN A 147 -7.46 18.33 0.38
N PHE A 148 -6.17 18.59 0.56
CA PHE A 148 -5.67 19.30 1.75
C PHE A 148 -5.57 20.80 1.52
N GLU A 149 -5.91 21.56 2.55
CA GLU A 149 -5.79 23.01 2.54
C GLU A 149 -4.37 23.45 2.98
N LYS A 150 -3.93 24.60 2.49
CA LYS A 150 -2.65 25.19 2.91
C LYS A 150 -2.70 25.53 4.41
N GLY A 151 -1.62 25.22 5.12
CA GLY A 151 -1.47 25.53 6.55
C GLY A 151 -1.99 24.46 7.52
N GLN A 152 -2.56 23.36 7.02
CA GLN A 152 -2.92 22.22 7.86
C GLN A 152 -1.67 21.46 8.34
N THR A 153 -1.73 20.83 9.52
CA THR A 153 -0.66 19.97 10.02
C THR A 153 -0.73 18.59 9.39
N VAL A 154 0.42 17.94 9.22
CA VAL A 154 0.51 16.58 8.64
C VAL A 154 -0.31 15.59 9.49
N GLU A 155 -0.29 15.74 10.81
CA GLU A 155 -1.03 14.94 11.78
C GLU A 155 -2.53 15.01 11.52
N LYS A 156 -3.08 16.21 11.32
CA LYS A 156 -4.50 16.42 11.05
C LYS A 156 -4.89 15.78 9.71
N CYS A 157 -4.11 16.04 8.66
CA CYS A 157 -4.35 15.47 7.33
C CYS A 157 -4.26 13.94 7.33
N HIS A 158 -3.31 13.38 8.06
CA HIS A 158 -3.15 11.93 8.21
C HIS A 158 -4.32 11.32 8.98
N ALA A 159 -4.76 11.93 10.08
CA ALA A 159 -5.95 11.50 10.82
C ALA A 159 -7.21 11.52 9.95
N LEU A 160 -7.41 12.56 9.13
CA LEU A 160 -8.51 12.65 8.17
C LEU A 160 -8.46 11.51 7.15
N TYR A 161 -7.28 11.19 6.63
CA TYR A 161 -7.10 10.06 5.72
C TYR A 161 -7.44 8.72 6.38
N LEU A 162 -6.96 8.46 7.60
CA LEU A 162 -7.26 7.23 8.34
C LEU A 162 -8.76 7.10 8.65
N GLN A 163 -9.42 8.21 9.00
CA GLN A 163 -10.85 8.25 9.25
C GLN A 163 -11.64 7.94 7.96
N ALA A 164 -11.29 8.59 6.84
CA ALA A 164 -11.94 8.33 5.55
C ALA A 164 -11.78 6.86 5.12
N LEU A 165 -10.61 6.28 5.32
CA LEU A 165 -10.33 4.89 5.03
C LEU A 165 -11.14 3.93 5.94
N THR A 166 -11.25 4.25 7.23
CA THR A 166 -12.05 3.48 8.20
C THR A 166 -13.54 3.53 7.86
N ASN A 167 -14.04 4.69 7.44
CA ASN A 167 -15.42 4.85 7.00
C ASN A 167 -15.68 4.02 5.74
N LEU A 168 -14.78 4.10 4.75
CA LEU A 168 -14.86 3.33 3.51
C LEU A 168 -14.87 1.81 3.79
N TYR A 169 -14.07 1.35 4.75
CA TYR A 169 -14.10 -0.04 5.19
C TYR A 169 -15.45 -0.40 5.81
N ASN A 170 -15.95 0.39 6.74
CA ASN A 170 -17.20 0.11 7.44
C ASN A 170 -18.43 0.11 6.51
N GLU A 171 -18.42 0.94 5.48
CA GLU A 171 -19.46 0.98 4.45
C GLU A 171 -19.52 -0.31 3.63
N HIS A 172 -18.36 -0.91 3.34
CA HIS A 172 -18.25 -2.02 2.39
C HIS A 172 -17.99 -3.40 3.02
N LYS A 173 -17.56 -3.49 4.28
CA LYS A 173 -17.17 -4.76 4.93
C LYS A 173 -18.24 -5.84 4.88
N ASN A 174 -19.52 -5.48 5.00
CA ASN A 174 -20.62 -6.45 4.99
C ASN A 174 -20.83 -7.05 3.59
N ASN A 175 -20.55 -6.29 2.53
CA ASN A 175 -20.74 -6.74 1.15
C ASN A 175 -19.73 -7.80 0.71
N TYR A 176 -18.59 -7.90 1.42
CA TYR A 176 -17.46 -8.73 1.04
C TYR A 176 -17.09 -9.78 2.09
N GLY A 177 -18.00 -10.09 3.04
CA GLY A 177 -17.79 -11.15 4.03
C GLY A 177 -16.87 -10.78 5.20
N HIS A 178 -16.72 -9.48 5.47
CA HIS A 178 -15.89 -8.94 6.56
C HIS A 178 -16.74 -8.41 7.75
N GLU A 179 -17.98 -8.87 7.92
CA GLU A 179 -18.93 -8.40 8.95
C GLU A 179 -18.31 -8.44 10.37
N ASN A 180 -17.62 -9.53 10.69
CA ASN A 180 -17.01 -9.78 12.00
C ASN A 180 -15.51 -9.51 12.02
N ILE A 181 -14.95 -8.92 10.96
CA ILE A 181 -13.52 -8.62 10.85
C ILE A 181 -13.34 -7.12 11.13
N PRO A 182 -12.71 -6.72 12.24
CA PRO A 182 -12.40 -5.32 12.48
C PRO A 182 -11.26 -4.86 11.57
N ILE A 183 -11.28 -3.59 11.19
CA ILE A 183 -10.12 -2.93 10.59
C ILE A 183 -9.14 -2.53 11.69
N GLU A 184 -7.89 -2.98 11.57
CA GLU A 184 -6.81 -2.66 12.49
C GLU A 184 -5.76 -1.81 11.77
N ILE A 185 -5.52 -0.59 12.26
CA ILE A 185 -4.51 0.32 11.70
C ILE A 185 -3.30 0.33 12.64
N LEU A 186 -2.15 -0.14 12.15
CA LEU A 186 -0.88 -0.33 12.85
C LEU A 186 0.21 0.65 12.40
#